data_AF-A0A1Q7V8R9-F1
#
_entry.id   AF-A0A1Q7V8R9-F1
#
_cell.length_a   1.000
_cell.length_b   1.000
_cell.length_c   1.000
_cell.angle_alpha   90.00
_cell.angle_beta   90.00
_cell.angle_gamma   90.00
#
_symmetry.space_group_name_H-M   'P 1'
#
loop_
_entity.id
_entity.type
_entity.pdbx_description
1 polymer ?
#
loop_
_entity_poly.entity_id
_entity_poly.type
_entity_poly.pdbx_seq_one_letter_code
_entity_poly.pdbx_strand_id
1 'polypeptide(L)'
;MPGITDNPSDLEALVKRVSEAGATYVGACAVRLKAAARKRYMPFIEQEFPHLAERYRNTYANSAYAGEKYREGLAKFFDRITTKYGVRGWSARDDEEEGDDALGALVPPLQLTFEL
;
A
#
# COMPACT_ATOMS: atom_id res chain seq x y z
N MET A 1 -1.16 -4.75 2.02
CA MET A 1 -1.80 -4.74 3.36
C MET A 1 -0.93 -5.51 4.32
N PRO A 2 -0.62 -4.96 5.52
CA PRO A 2 0.27 -5.60 6.48
C PRO A 2 -0.17 -7.03 6.84
N GLY A 3 0.70 -8.02 6.63
CA GLY A 3 0.43 -9.43 6.87
C GLY A 3 -0.55 -10.12 5.89
N ILE A 4 -1.00 -9.48 4.82
CA ILE A 4 -1.98 -10.06 3.88
C ILE A 4 -1.47 -10.04 2.44
N THR A 5 -0.93 -8.91 1.98
CA THR A 5 -0.45 -8.75 0.60
C THR A 5 0.97 -8.18 0.54
N ASP A 6 1.71 -8.30 1.62
CA ASP A 6 3.04 -7.72 1.82
C ASP A 6 4.14 -8.79 2.00
N ASN A 7 3.87 -10.02 1.57
CA ASN A 7 4.88 -11.08 1.57
C ASN A 7 6.06 -10.67 0.65
N PRO A 8 7.30 -10.63 1.17
CA PRO A 8 8.46 -10.20 0.40
C PRO A 8 8.67 -10.97 -0.92
N SER A 9 8.46 -12.29 -0.95
CA SER A 9 8.66 -13.08 -2.17
C SER A 9 7.67 -12.70 -3.27
N ASP A 10 6.43 -12.41 -2.88
CA ASP A 10 5.34 -12.11 -3.81
C ASP A 10 5.51 -10.69 -4.38
N LEU A 11 5.94 -9.75 -3.54
CA LEU A 11 6.30 -8.39 -3.96
C LEU A 11 7.49 -8.39 -4.92
N GLU A 12 8.53 -9.17 -4.64
CA GLU A 12 9.70 -9.27 -5.52
C GLU A 12 9.32 -9.89 -6.89
N ALA A 13 8.51 -10.96 -6.88
CA ALA A 13 7.98 -11.57 -8.09
C ALA A 13 7.12 -10.60 -8.90
N LEU A 14 6.32 -9.77 -8.23
CA LEU A 14 5.53 -8.71 -8.87
C LEU A 14 6.43 -7.68 -9.56
N VAL A 15 7.41 -7.11 -8.85
CA VAL A 15 8.32 -6.10 -9.41
C VAL A 15 9.11 -6.66 -10.59
N LYS A 16 9.58 -7.92 -10.49
CA LYS A 16 10.25 -8.60 -11.59
C LYS A 16 9.36 -8.63 -12.85
N ARG A 17 8.12 -9.13 -12.73
CA ARG A 17 7.19 -9.24 -13.87
C ARG A 17 6.83 -7.88 -14.47
N VAL A 18 6.62 -6.88 -13.61
CA VAL A 18 6.30 -5.51 -14.03
C VAL A 18 7.48 -4.91 -14.82
N SER A 19 8.71 -5.17 -14.38
CA SER A 19 9.92 -4.76 -15.10
C SER A 19 10.06 -5.47 -16.45
N GLU A 20 9.83 -6.79 -16.50
CA GLU A 20 9.84 -7.59 -17.74
C GLU A 20 8.79 -7.13 -18.75
N ALA A 21 7.66 -6.59 -18.27
CA ALA A 21 6.61 -6.01 -19.11
C ALA A 21 6.95 -4.61 -19.65
N GLY A 22 8.11 -4.04 -19.30
CA GLY A 22 8.57 -2.74 -19.78
C GLY A 22 7.98 -1.55 -19.02
N ALA A 23 7.49 -1.74 -17.79
CA ALA A 23 7.03 -0.63 -16.97
C ALA A 23 8.18 0.34 -16.66
N THR A 24 7.91 1.64 -16.75
CA THR A 24 8.91 2.69 -16.50
C THR A 24 9.00 3.07 -15.02
N TYR A 25 8.07 2.58 -14.21
CA TYR A 25 7.93 2.90 -12.79
C TYR A 25 7.03 1.88 -12.07
N VAL A 26 7.28 1.65 -10.78
CA VAL A 26 6.44 0.87 -9.88
C VAL A 26 6.42 1.47 -8.47
N GLY A 27 5.24 1.52 -7.85
CA GLY A 27 5.05 2.11 -6.53
C GLY A 27 4.47 1.13 -5.52
N ALA A 28 4.80 1.32 -4.24
CA ALA A 28 4.16 0.62 -3.13
C ALA A 28 3.81 1.54 -1.97
N CYS A 29 2.66 1.30 -1.35
CA CYS A 29 2.25 2.01 -0.15
C CYS A 29 1.62 1.07 0.88
N ALA A 30 1.78 1.42 2.15
CA ALA A 30 1.02 0.78 3.21
C ALA A 30 -0.44 1.23 3.13
N VAL A 31 -1.37 0.32 3.41
CA VAL A 31 -2.80 0.66 3.43
C VAL A 31 -3.07 1.71 4.51
N ARG A 32 -3.84 2.74 4.13
CA ARG A 32 -4.35 3.76 5.05
C ARG A 32 -5.79 3.47 5.39
N LEU A 33 -6.09 3.28 6.67
CA LEU A 33 -7.44 3.03 7.17
C LEU A 33 -7.98 4.27 7.88
N LYS A 34 -8.38 5.27 7.09
CA LYS A 34 -9.17 6.41 7.61
C LYS A 34 -10.48 5.92 8.24
N ALA A 35 -11.12 6.74 9.07
CA ALA A 35 -12.25 6.32 9.91
C ALA A 35 -13.36 5.55 9.14
N ALA A 36 -13.75 6.03 7.95
CA ALA A 36 -14.76 5.36 7.12
C ALA A 36 -14.28 3.99 6.60
N ALA A 37 -13.07 3.92 6.04
CA ALA A 37 -12.47 2.67 5.56
C ALA A 37 -12.27 1.67 6.71
N ARG A 38 -11.80 2.13 7.88
CA ARG A 38 -11.60 1.31 9.06
C ARG A 38 -12.89 0.63 9.53
N LYS A 39 -14.02 1.35 9.55
CA LYS A 39 -15.34 0.79 9.89
C LYS A 39 -15.75 -0.35 8.97
N ARG A 40 -15.35 -0.31 7.69
CA ARG A 40 -15.69 -1.35 6.71
C ARG A 40 -14.69 -2.50 6.68
N TYR A 41 -13.39 -2.20 6.80
CA TYR A 41 -12.34 -3.20 6.68
C TYR A 41 -12.09 -3.99 7.96
N MET A 42 -12.26 -3.40 9.16
CA MET A 42 -11.99 -4.14 10.40
C MET A 42 -12.87 -5.39 10.56
N PRO A 43 -14.20 -5.35 10.27
CA PRO A 43 -15.03 -6.57 10.29
C PRO A 43 -14.55 -7.64 9.31
N PHE A 44 -14.11 -7.22 8.10
CA PHE A 44 -13.55 -8.15 7.12
C PHE A 44 -12.25 -8.80 7.62
N ILE A 45 -11.35 -8.03 8.25
CA ILE A 45 -10.13 -8.57 8.85
C ILE A 45 -10.46 -9.54 9.98
N GLU A 46 -11.42 -9.19 10.84
CA GLU A 46 -11.85 -10.05 11.95
C GLU A 46 -12.43 -11.39 11.46
N GLN A 47 -13.16 -11.37 10.35
CA GLN A 47 -13.78 -12.56 9.76
C GLN A 47 -12.77 -13.42 8.99
N GLU A 48 -12.02 -12.84 8.06
CA GLU A 48 -11.19 -13.58 7.10
C GLU A 48 -9.75 -13.81 7.61
N PHE A 49 -9.26 -12.92 8.48
CA PHE A 49 -7.90 -12.97 9.03
C PHE A 49 -7.91 -12.81 10.55
N PRO A 50 -8.60 -13.69 11.31
CA PRO A 50 -8.79 -13.54 12.75
C PRO A 50 -7.46 -13.46 13.52
N HIS A 51 -6.42 -14.13 13.02
CA HIS A 51 -5.06 -14.09 13.56
C HIS A 51 -4.36 -12.72 13.41
N LEU A 52 -4.86 -11.83 12.54
CA LEU A 52 -4.36 -10.46 12.36
C LEU A 52 -5.22 -9.40 13.05
N ALA A 53 -6.43 -9.76 13.49
CA ALA A 53 -7.41 -8.79 13.99
C ALA A 53 -6.88 -7.92 15.12
N GLU A 54 -6.25 -8.52 16.14
CA GLU A 54 -5.67 -7.77 17.25
C GLU A 54 -4.57 -6.80 16.79
N ARG A 55 -3.67 -7.27 15.91
CA ARG A 55 -2.59 -6.44 15.35
C ARG A 55 -3.16 -5.26 14.56
N TYR A 56 -4.21 -5.48 13.76
CA TYR A 56 -4.87 -4.40 13.02
C TYR A 56 -5.57 -3.40 13.94
N ARG A 57 -6.29 -3.88 14.95
CA ARG A 57 -6.91 -2.99 15.95
C ARG A 57 -5.87 -2.11 16.64
N ASN A 58 -4.77 -2.68 17.10
CA ASN A 58 -3.71 -1.93 17.76
C ASN A 58 -3.02 -0.94 16.81
N THR A 59 -2.72 -1.36 15.58
CA THR A 59 -2.03 -0.52 14.59
C THR A 59 -2.88 0.69 14.19
N TYR A 60 -4.18 0.50 14.00
CA TYR A 60 -5.09 1.53 13.46
C TYR A 60 -6.02 2.17 14.51
N ALA A 61 -5.76 1.96 15.81
CA ALA A 61 -6.55 2.54 16.90
C ALA A 61 -6.49 4.07 16.88
N ASN A 62 -5.27 4.61 16.82
CA ASN A 62 -5.01 6.05 16.98
C ASN A 62 -4.52 6.72 15.69
N SER A 63 -4.30 5.96 14.61
CA SER A 63 -3.79 6.48 13.34
C SER A 63 -4.48 5.80 12.17
N ALA A 64 -4.60 6.52 11.05
CA ALA A 64 -4.97 5.94 9.77
C ALA A 64 -3.80 5.20 9.11
N TYR A 65 -2.57 5.41 9.57
CA TYR A 65 -1.36 4.86 8.98
C TYR A 65 -0.90 3.60 9.69
N ALA A 66 -0.27 2.69 8.93
CA ALA A 66 0.53 1.64 9.52
C ALA A 66 1.72 2.22 10.31
N GLY A 67 2.21 1.48 11.30
CA GLY A 67 3.32 1.91 12.15
C GLY A 67 4.54 2.34 11.32
N GLU A 68 5.20 3.41 11.76
CA GLU A 68 6.32 4.04 11.04
C GLU A 68 7.40 3.04 10.64
N LYS A 69 7.89 2.23 11.59
CA LYS A 69 8.89 1.17 11.34
C LYS A 69 8.50 0.22 10.21
N TYR A 70 7.22 -0.14 10.12
CA TYR A 70 6.73 -0.98 9.02
C TYR A 70 6.82 -0.23 7.68
N ARG A 71 6.45 1.05 7.66
CA ARG A 71 6.49 1.87 6.43
C ARG A 71 7.92 2.08 5.93
N GLU A 72 8.90 2.32 6.81
CA GLU A 72 10.32 2.38 6.37
C GLU A 72 10.88 1.02 5.97
N GLY A 73 10.49 -0.06 6.65
CA GLY A 73 10.86 -1.40 6.23
C GLY A 73 10.37 -1.71 4.81
N LEU A 74 9.11 -1.37 4.53
CA LEU A 74 8.52 -1.52 3.19
C LEU A 74 9.23 -0.66 2.16
N ALA A 75 9.49 0.62 2.45
CA ALA A 75 10.18 1.54 1.55
C ALA A 75 11.59 1.03 1.19
N LYS A 76 12.40 0.67 2.19
CA LYS A 76 13.75 0.11 2.01
C LYS A 76 13.73 -1.20 1.22
N PHE A 77 12.74 -2.05 1.51
CA PHE A 77 12.58 -3.30 0.77
C PHE A 77 12.26 -3.04 -0.71
N PHE A 78 11.34 -2.10 -0.98
CA PHE A 78 10.92 -1.76 -2.34
C PHE A 78 12.07 -1.13 -3.14
N ASP A 79 12.76 -0.15 -2.57
CA ASP A 79 13.94 0.49 -3.18
C ASP A 79 15.01 -0.54 -3.61
N ARG A 80 15.27 -1.52 -2.73
CA ARG A 80 16.21 -2.61 -3.02
C ARG A 80 15.78 -3.45 -4.23
N ILE A 81 14.52 -3.87 -4.29
CA ILE A 81 14.05 -4.73 -5.39
C ILE A 81 13.88 -3.95 -6.69
N THR A 82 13.45 -2.69 -6.65
CA THR A 82 13.35 -1.85 -7.85
C THR A 82 14.73 -1.57 -8.44
N THR A 83 15.73 -1.30 -7.60
CA THR A 83 17.14 -1.21 -8.00
C THR A 83 17.63 -2.51 -8.63
N LYS A 84 17.33 -3.65 -8.01
CA LYS A 84 17.74 -4.98 -8.52
C LYS A 84 17.23 -5.27 -9.93
N TYR A 85 15.99 -4.86 -10.24
CA TYR A 85 15.37 -5.13 -11.54
C TYR A 85 15.48 -3.97 -12.55
N GLY A 86 16.08 -2.84 -12.16
CA GLY A 86 16.32 -1.72 -13.06
C GLY A 86 15.06 -0.92 -13.40
N VAL A 87 14.06 -0.92 -12.52
CA VAL A 87 12.82 -0.13 -12.66
C VAL A 87 12.83 1.01 -11.64
N ARG A 88 12.27 2.18 -12.00
CA ARG A 88 12.14 3.28 -11.03
C ARG A 88 11.12 2.90 -9.96
N GLY A 89 11.51 3.02 -8.69
CA GLY A 89 10.64 2.77 -7.54
C GLY A 89 10.19 4.06 -6.87
N TRP A 90 8.99 4.07 -6.27
CA TRP A 90 8.68 4.99 -5.17
C TRP A 90 7.82 4.34 -4.11
N SER A 91 7.84 4.96 -2.93
CA SER A 91 7.03 4.53 -1.81
C SER A 91 6.32 5.71 -1.20
N ALA A 92 5.09 5.53 -0.71
CA ALA A 92 4.30 6.60 -0.08
C ALA A 92 4.89 7.14 1.25
N ARG A 93 6.13 6.77 1.60
CA ARG A 93 6.90 7.47 2.61
C ARG A 93 7.35 8.86 2.09
N ASP A 94 7.50 8.99 0.78
CA ASP A 94 7.96 10.21 0.12
C ASP A 94 6.89 11.32 0.09
N ASP A 95 5.63 11.00 0.43
CA ASP A 95 4.46 11.91 0.42
C ASP A 95 4.18 12.58 1.78
N GLU A 96 4.96 12.33 2.84
CA GLU A 96 4.64 12.88 4.19
C GLU A 96 4.66 14.43 4.27
N GLU A 97 5.21 15.12 3.27
CA GLU A 97 5.26 16.60 3.22
C GLU A 97 4.04 17.27 2.56
N GLU A 98 3.21 16.55 1.78
CA GLU A 98 2.04 17.16 1.15
C GLU A 98 0.76 16.76 1.88
N GLY A 99 0.04 17.77 2.36
CA GLY A 99 -1.29 17.62 2.95
C GLY A 99 -2.22 16.78 2.07
N ASP A 100 -3.21 16.18 2.73
CA ASP A 100 -4.09 15.10 2.30
C ASP A 100 -4.98 15.38 1.04
N ASP A 101 -4.66 16.41 0.24
CA ASP A 101 -5.36 16.83 -0.98
C ASP A 101 -4.66 16.39 -2.29
N ALA A 102 -3.41 15.89 -2.25
CA ALA A 102 -2.62 15.63 -3.47
C ALA A 102 -2.91 14.29 -4.20
N LEU A 103 -3.60 13.34 -3.57
CA LEU A 103 -3.90 12.03 -4.21
C LEU A 103 -4.98 12.10 -5.30
N GLY A 104 -5.61 13.28 -5.49
CA GLY A 104 -6.45 13.56 -6.64
C GLY A 104 -5.68 13.83 -7.93
N ALA A 105 -4.36 14.07 -7.88
CA ALA A 105 -3.59 14.53 -9.04
C ALA A 105 -2.94 13.42 -9.87
N LEU A 106 -2.69 12.23 -9.28
CA LEU A 106 -1.96 11.14 -9.96
C LEU A 106 -2.85 9.99 -10.46
N VAL A 107 -4.14 10.00 -10.14
CA VAL A 107 -5.12 9.10 -10.74
C VAL A 107 -6.15 9.99 -11.45
N PRO A 108 -6.14 10.10 -12.79
CA PRO A 108 -7.20 10.83 -13.47
C PRO A 108 -8.55 10.21 -13.07
N PRO A 109 -9.57 11.02 -12.74
CA PRO A 109 -10.88 10.50 -12.35
C PRO A 109 -11.51 9.84 -13.57
N LEU A 110 -11.32 8.53 -13.72
CA LEU A 110 -12.15 7.71 -14.59
C LEU A 110 -13.51 7.60 -13.90
N GLN A 111 -14.39 8.57 -14.18
CA GLN A 111 -15.82 8.42 -14.00
C GLN A 111 -16.26 7.23 -14.87
N LEU A 112 -16.45 6.08 -14.23
CA LEU A 112 -17.20 4.97 -14.82
C LEU A 112 -18.68 5.37 -14.80
N THR A 113 -19.13 6.03 -15.87
CA THR A 113 -20.55 6.14 -16.19
C THR A 113 -21.05 4.75 -16.58
N PHE A 114 -21.87 4.13 -15.74
CA PHE A 114 -22.71 3.02 -16.16
C PHE A 114 -24.02 3.62 -16.66
N GLU A 115 -24.20 3.65 -17.98
CA GLU A 115 -25.55 3.75 -18.54
C GLU A 115 -26.18 2.36 -18.53
N LEU A 116 -27.40 2.28 -18.00
CA LEU A 116 -28.31 1.14 -18.09
C LEU A 116 -29.30 1.39 -19.23
#